data_AF-A0AAW6ULC4-F1
#
_entry.id   AF-A0AAW6ULC4-F1
#
_cell.length_a   1.000
_cell.length_b   1.000
_cell.length_c   1.000
_cell.angle_alpha   90.00
_cell.angle_beta   90.00
_cell.angle_gamma   90.00
#
_symmetry.space_group_name_H-M   'P 1'
#
loop_
_entity.id
_entity.type
_entity.pdbx_description
1 polymer ?
#
loop_
_entity_poly.entity_id
_entity_poly.type
_entity_poly.pdbx_seq_one_letter_code
_entity_poly.pdbx_strand_id
1 'polypeptide(L)'
;MNKDLVKYVALILSILASISLFFMESLGAFIPKMMQYFTGIKDITKDDLYVVNLGYFGSFLAGTLGLIFGFFSLLFLIFTFLNQSRKNEISEIENRIFKLIELLSEIKNQNQLSENSKKFLDENKSISNLDFLKKELKNNHLQFSNFFRMLYQILKYINEHESIIHNKYCKKKLDKNVKSYTNIIRSYLDTNLLTCLAINCYCLPEENGEYDNYKNLLERYELLEHLPNILPMQFSSYLYYDQKAFGDSTWFKNFNPIRYKLVEISHENNTKDFCEVFLKFLSKNNGKWKNEKVLLEVCINQTTGFLDLSISGIDNEEIPEELKFRMKKYNSTQNLTLSNYPFNASCDEFQPTIYKDGNKLKLSYLKPNSSHSIGYEVHIALLMLSTDQLEMEFNNTSKSYCILPF
;
A
#
# COMPACT_ATOMS: atom_id res chain seq x y z
N MET A 1 0.98 -28.75 -18.26
CA MET A 1 2.14 -28.90 -19.17
C MET A 1 2.46 -27.53 -19.74
N ASN A 2 3.69 -27.02 -19.58
CA ASN A 2 4.05 -25.67 -20.04
C ASN A 2 3.88 -25.60 -21.56
N LYS A 3 3.09 -24.63 -22.08
CA LYS A 3 2.78 -24.54 -23.52
C LYS A 3 4.04 -24.44 -24.37
N ASP A 4 5.10 -23.88 -23.82
CA ASP A 4 6.38 -23.75 -24.52
C ASP A 4 7.13 -25.09 -24.63
N LEU A 5 7.05 -25.96 -23.61
CA LEU A 5 7.66 -27.28 -23.65
C LEU A 5 7.03 -28.17 -24.73
N VAL A 6 5.71 -28.07 -24.91
CA VAL A 6 5.00 -28.79 -25.99
C VAL A 6 5.48 -28.34 -27.37
N LYS A 7 5.72 -27.03 -27.55
CA LYS A 7 6.26 -26.49 -28.81
C LYS A 7 7.67 -26.96 -29.09
N TYR A 8 8.55 -26.98 -28.09
CA TYR A 8 9.92 -27.47 -28.27
C TYR A 8 9.97 -28.96 -28.57
N VAL A 9 9.17 -29.79 -27.89
CA VAL A 9 9.08 -31.22 -28.18
C VAL A 9 8.55 -31.47 -29.60
N ALA A 10 7.51 -30.75 -30.03
CA ALA A 10 6.97 -30.86 -31.39
C ALA A 10 8.00 -30.45 -32.46
N LEU A 11 8.76 -29.38 -32.23
CA LEU A 11 9.82 -28.94 -33.14
C LEU A 11 10.91 -30.02 -33.29
N ILE A 12 11.41 -30.56 -32.17
CA ILE A 12 12.46 -31.59 -32.16
C ILE A 12 11.96 -32.86 -32.86
N LEU A 13 10.71 -33.29 -32.62
CA LEU A 13 10.13 -34.43 -33.32
C LEU A 13 10.03 -34.20 -34.83
N SER A 14 9.69 -32.98 -35.29
CA SER A 14 9.67 -32.67 -36.72
C SER A 14 11.06 -32.67 -37.36
N ILE A 15 12.09 -32.23 -36.62
CA ILE A 15 13.48 -32.23 -37.08
C ILE A 15 13.99 -33.68 -37.17
N LEU A 16 13.73 -34.51 -36.16
CA LEU A 16 14.09 -35.93 -36.17
C LEU A 16 13.39 -36.69 -37.30
N ALA A 17 12.10 -36.44 -37.54
CA ALA A 17 11.38 -37.01 -38.67
C ALA A 17 12.00 -36.60 -40.01
N SER A 18 12.34 -35.32 -40.17
CA SER A 18 12.97 -34.79 -41.39
C SER A 18 14.36 -35.38 -41.65
N ILE A 19 15.18 -35.52 -40.59
CA ILE A 19 16.50 -36.15 -40.67
C ILE A 19 16.35 -37.63 -41.04
N SER A 20 15.39 -38.36 -40.46
CA SER A 20 15.18 -39.78 -40.77
C SER A 20 14.78 -40.01 -42.24
N LEU A 21 13.97 -39.12 -42.81
CA LEU A 21 13.59 -39.14 -44.23
C LEU A 21 14.79 -38.90 -45.15
N PHE A 22 15.68 -37.96 -44.78
CA PHE A 22 16.83 -37.60 -45.60
C PHE A 22 17.93 -38.68 -45.63
N PHE A 23 18.08 -39.44 -44.54
CA PHE A 23 19.11 -40.48 -44.43
C PHE A 23 18.67 -41.86 -44.90
N MET A 24 17.36 -42.11 -45.07
CA MET A 24 16.85 -43.43 -45.48
C MET A 24 17.31 -43.84 -46.88
N GLU A 25 17.30 -42.91 -47.85
CA GLU A 25 17.75 -43.19 -49.23
C GLU A 25 19.28 -43.36 -49.32
N SER A 26 20.03 -42.57 -48.56
CA SER A 26 21.50 -42.60 -48.55
C SER A 26 22.07 -43.85 -47.87
N LEU A 27 21.54 -44.22 -46.69
CA LEU A 27 22.00 -45.41 -45.96
C LEU A 27 21.56 -46.72 -46.63
N GLY A 28 20.37 -46.74 -47.25
CA GLY A 28 19.84 -47.92 -47.93
C GLY A 28 20.72 -48.45 -49.05
N ALA A 29 21.45 -47.57 -49.75
CA ALA A 29 22.37 -47.93 -50.83
C ALA A 29 23.82 -48.19 -50.35
N PHE A 30 24.21 -47.66 -49.18
CA PHE A 30 25.58 -47.74 -48.67
C PHE A 30 25.91 -49.11 -48.02
N ILE A 31 24.96 -49.67 -47.27
CA ILE A 31 25.14 -50.94 -46.53
C ILE A 31 25.41 -52.14 -47.47
N PRO A 32 24.68 -52.33 -48.59
CA PRO A 32 24.95 -53.43 -49.52
C PRO A 32 26.35 -53.36 -50.17
N LYS A 33 26.83 -52.15 -50.49
CA LYS A 33 28.16 -51.92 -51.08
C LYS A 33 29.29 -52.25 -50.10
N MET A 34 29.13 -51.90 -48.82
CA MET A 34 30.09 -52.25 -47.78
C MET A 34 30.14 -53.77 -47.54
N MET A 35 29.00 -54.46 -47.54
CA MET A 35 28.96 -55.92 -47.39
C MET A 35 29.64 -56.66 -48.55
N GLN A 36 29.45 -56.17 -49.78
CA GLN A 36 30.12 -56.73 -50.97
C GLN A 36 31.65 -56.59 -50.90
N TYR A 37 32.14 -55.60 -50.16
CA TYR A 37 33.58 -55.39 -49.92
C TYR A 37 34.15 -56.34 -48.84
N PHE A 38 33.37 -56.70 -47.82
CA PHE A 38 33.82 -57.57 -46.72
C PHE A 38 33.57 -59.08 -46.94
N THR A 39 32.63 -59.45 -47.81
CA THR A 39 32.28 -60.86 -48.07
C THR A 39 32.98 -61.38 -49.33
N GLY A 40 34.30 -61.51 -49.26
CA GLY A 40 35.00 -62.40 -50.17
C GLY A 40 34.55 -63.84 -49.91
N ILE A 41 33.84 -64.44 -50.89
CA ILE A 41 33.57 -65.89 -51.06
C ILE A 41 32.32 -66.45 -50.31
N LYS A 42 31.19 -66.52 -51.03
CA LYS A 42 30.28 -67.67 -51.26
C LYS A 42 28.96 -67.18 -51.88
N ASP A 43 28.34 -67.96 -52.76
CA ASP A 43 27.02 -67.69 -53.35
C ASP A 43 25.93 -67.73 -52.27
N ILE A 44 25.77 -66.63 -51.56
CA ILE A 44 24.66 -66.36 -50.65
C ILE A 44 23.41 -66.12 -51.53
N THR A 45 22.31 -66.82 -51.26
CA THR A 45 21.07 -66.60 -52.01
C THR A 45 20.55 -65.18 -51.74
N LYS A 46 19.79 -64.60 -52.68
CA LYS A 46 19.23 -63.24 -52.51
C LYS A 46 18.40 -63.11 -51.23
N ASP A 47 17.76 -64.20 -50.80
CA ASP A 47 16.91 -64.25 -49.62
C ASP A 47 17.75 -64.21 -48.31
N ASP A 48 18.87 -64.94 -48.27
CA ASP A 48 19.81 -64.91 -47.13
C ASP A 48 20.40 -63.50 -46.94
N LEU A 49 20.75 -62.82 -48.04
CA LEU A 49 21.27 -61.45 -48.01
C LEU A 49 20.22 -60.45 -47.49
N TYR A 50 18.94 -60.64 -47.85
CA TYR A 50 17.84 -59.82 -47.36
C TYR A 50 17.64 -59.95 -45.85
N VAL A 51 17.68 -61.18 -45.33
CA VAL A 51 17.56 -61.44 -43.88
C VAL A 51 18.73 -60.82 -43.10
N VAL A 52 19.95 -60.96 -43.62
CA VAL A 52 21.15 -60.36 -43.01
C VAL A 52 21.07 -58.82 -43.01
N ASN A 53 20.64 -58.20 -44.12
CA ASN A 53 20.44 -56.75 -44.21
C ASN A 53 19.35 -56.25 -43.25
N LEU A 54 18.25 -56.99 -43.07
CA LEU A 54 17.24 -56.68 -42.07
C LEU A 54 17.79 -56.74 -40.65
N GLY A 55 18.65 -57.72 -40.34
CA GLY A 55 19.33 -57.82 -39.05
C GLY A 55 20.23 -56.61 -38.75
N TYR A 56 20.99 -56.16 -39.75
CA TYR A 56 21.84 -54.96 -39.64
C TYR A 56 21.02 -53.68 -39.51
N PHE A 57 19.95 -53.53 -40.29
CA PHE A 57 19.03 -52.41 -40.17
C PHE A 57 18.38 -52.37 -38.78
N GLY A 58 17.93 -53.52 -38.27
CA GLY A 58 17.38 -53.66 -36.93
C GLY A 58 18.37 -53.24 -35.84
N SER A 59 19.64 -53.65 -35.98
CA SER A 59 20.71 -53.30 -35.03
C SER A 59 21.09 -51.81 -35.10
N PHE A 60 21.17 -51.24 -36.31
CA PHE A 60 21.38 -49.80 -36.50
C PHE A 60 20.23 -48.98 -35.91
N LEU A 61 18.98 -49.33 -36.25
CA LEU A 61 17.80 -48.64 -35.76
C LEU A 61 17.68 -48.74 -34.24
N ALA A 62 17.92 -49.93 -33.65
CA ALA A 62 17.94 -50.12 -32.21
C ALA A 62 19.04 -49.28 -31.53
N GLY A 63 20.25 -49.25 -32.09
CA GLY A 63 21.35 -48.43 -31.58
C GLY A 63 21.06 -46.93 -31.65
N THR A 64 20.57 -46.44 -32.80
CA THR A 64 20.24 -45.03 -33.01
C THR A 64 19.05 -44.59 -32.16
N LEU A 65 17.97 -45.38 -32.08
CA LEU A 65 16.85 -45.08 -31.17
C LEU A 65 17.30 -45.05 -29.71
N GLY A 66 18.16 -46.00 -29.30
CA GLY A 66 18.70 -46.05 -27.95
C GLY A 66 19.45 -44.76 -27.58
N LEU A 67 20.26 -44.23 -28.49
CA LEU A 67 20.96 -42.94 -28.30
C LEU A 67 19.99 -41.75 -28.25
N ILE A 68 18.99 -41.71 -29.13
CA ILE A 68 17.98 -40.64 -29.16
C ILE A 68 17.17 -40.63 -27.86
N PHE A 69 16.69 -41.79 -27.41
CA PHE A 69 15.96 -41.91 -26.15
C PHE A 69 16.83 -41.61 -24.94
N GLY A 70 18.10 -42.03 -24.95
CA GLY A 70 19.07 -41.66 -23.92
C GLY A 70 19.24 -40.14 -23.82
N PHE A 71 19.35 -39.45 -24.96
CA PHE A 71 19.42 -37.99 -25.00
C PHE A 71 18.14 -37.31 -24.49
N PHE A 72 16.96 -37.78 -24.90
CA PHE A 72 15.70 -37.24 -24.37
C PHE A 72 15.56 -37.48 -22.87
N SER A 73 15.94 -38.66 -22.38
CA SER A 73 15.94 -38.98 -20.95
C SER A 73 16.82 -37.99 -20.18
N LEU A 74 18.02 -37.68 -20.70
CA LEU A 74 18.90 -36.67 -20.13
C LEU A 74 18.25 -35.27 -20.10
N LEU A 75 17.62 -34.85 -21.21
CA LEU A 75 16.90 -33.57 -21.26
C LEU A 75 15.76 -33.51 -20.25
N PHE A 76 14.98 -34.59 -20.11
CA PHE A 76 13.92 -34.68 -19.10
C PHE A 76 14.47 -34.60 -17.69
N LEU A 77 15.61 -35.24 -17.41
CA LEU A 77 16.28 -35.19 -16.12
C LEU A 77 16.75 -33.77 -15.81
N ILE A 78 17.42 -33.10 -16.76
CA ILE A 78 17.86 -31.70 -16.62
C ILE A 78 16.66 -30.79 -16.36
N PHE A 79 15.58 -30.93 -17.13
CA PHE A 79 14.36 -30.14 -16.95
C PHE A 79 13.73 -30.36 -15.57
N THR A 80 13.67 -31.61 -15.12
CA THR A 80 13.15 -31.98 -13.79
C THR A 80 14.01 -31.39 -12.69
N PHE A 81 15.33 -31.51 -12.81
CA PHE A 81 16.29 -30.94 -11.87
C PHE A 81 16.19 -29.41 -11.78
N LEU A 82 16.09 -28.70 -12.91
CA LEU A 82 15.92 -27.25 -12.93
C LEU A 82 14.61 -26.81 -12.24
N ASN A 83 13.51 -27.51 -12.49
CA ASN A 83 12.24 -27.23 -11.82
C ASN A 83 12.29 -27.55 -10.32
N GLN A 84 12.97 -28.62 -9.92
CA GLN A 84 13.13 -28.99 -8.52
C GLN A 84 14.01 -27.99 -7.77
N SER A 85 15.16 -27.61 -8.35
CA SER A 85 16.06 -26.60 -7.81
C SER A 85 15.32 -25.29 -7.55
N ARG A 86 14.53 -24.85 -8.54
CA ARG A 86 13.70 -23.66 -8.40
C ARG A 86 12.62 -23.79 -7.31
N LYS A 87 11.92 -24.93 -7.24
CA LYS A 87 10.93 -25.16 -6.17
C LYS A 87 11.58 -25.15 -4.79
N ASN A 88 12.80 -25.68 -4.68
CA ASN A 88 13.57 -25.65 -3.45
C ASN A 88 13.93 -24.21 -3.05
N GLU A 89 14.44 -23.40 -3.99
CA GLU A 89 14.76 -21.99 -3.75
C GLU A 89 13.53 -21.18 -3.28
N ILE A 90 12.38 -21.37 -3.94
CA ILE A 90 11.10 -20.75 -3.52
C ILE A 90 10.74 -21.21 -2.09
N SER A 91 10.84 -22.50 -1.80
CA SER A 91 10.53 -23.04 -0.48
C SER A 91 11.44 -22.48 0.61
N GLU A 92 12.74 -22.31 0.34
CA GLU A 92 13.70 -21.70 1.27
C GLU A 92 13.34 -20.23 1.57
N ILE A 93 12.98 -19.46 0.54
CA ILE A 93 12.53 -18.07 0.67
C ILE A 93 11.23 -18.00 1.49
N GLU A 94 10.25 -18.83 1.17
CA GLU A 94 8.96 -18.90 1.89
C GLU A 94 9.15 -19.24 3.35
N ASN A 95 9.95 -20.27 3.65
CA ASN A 95 10.27 -20.67 5.02
C ASN A 95 10.93 -19.52 5.80
N ARG A 96 11.82 -18.76 5.14
CA ARG A 96 12.46 -17.58 5.77
C ARG A 96 11.46 -16.46 6.00
N ILE A 97 10.57 -16.17 5.06
CA ILE A 97 9.50 -15.19 5.23
C ILE A 97 8.63 -15.55 6.43
N PHE A 98 8.17 -16.81 6.53
CA PHE A 98 7.32 -17.25 7.64
C PHE A 98 8.02 -17.17 8.98
N LYS A 99 9.30 -17.55 9.07
CA LYS A 99 10.11 -17.38 10.30
C LYS A 99 10.24 -15.92 10.71
N LEU A 100 10.43 -15.01 9.76
CA LEU A 100 10.49 -13.58 10.07
C LEU A 100 9.12 -13.02 10.50
N ILE A 101 8.01 -13.50 9.92
CA ILE A 101 6.65 -13.15 10.32
C ILE A 101 6.35 -13.65 11.74
N GLU A 102 6.77 -14.87 12.07
CA GLU A 102 6.64 -15.43 13.41
C GLU A 102 7.38 -14.55 14.44
N LEU A 103 8.63 -14.20 14.14
CA LEU A 103 9.42 -13.29 14.99
C LEU A 103 8.81 -11.87 15.07
N LEU A 104 8.23 -11.36 13.98
CA LEU A 104 7.48 -10.10 13.98
C LEU A 104 6.28 -10.17 14.92
N SER A 105 5.53 -11.27 14.90
CA SER A 105 4.40 -11.52 15.78
C SER A 105 4.83 -11.65 17.24
N GLU A 106 5.97 -12.28 17.50
CA GLU A 106 6.54 -12.39 18.85
C GLU A 106 6.89 -11.00 19.40
N ILE A 107 7.61 -10.17 18.63
CA ILE A 107 7.93 -8.78 19.01
C ILE A 107 6.65 -7.98 19.27
N LYS A 108 5.61 -8.14 18.44
CA LYS A 108 4.32 -7.46 18.63
C LYS A 108 3.73 -7.74 20.00
N ASN A 109 3.72 -9.02 20.38
CA ASN A 109 3.12 -9.49 21.61
C ASN A 109 3.97 -9.11 22.83
N GLN A 110 5.29 -9.32 22.76
CA GLN A 110 6.22 -8.96 23.84
C GLN A 110 6.18 -7.48 24.18
N ASN A 111 6.09 -6.61 23.16
CA ASN A 111 6.03 -5.15 23.35
C ASN A 111 4.60 -4.61 23.51
N GLN A 112 3.58 -5.46 23.65
CA GLN A 112 2.17 -5.07 23.82
C GLN A 112 1.71 -3.99 22.82
N LEU A 113 2.14 -4.09 21.56
CA LEU A 113 2.02 -2.99 20.61
C LEU A 113 0.58 -2.61 20.27
N SER A 114 -0.36 -3.54 20.38
CA SER A 114 -1.79 -3.25 20.18
C SER A 114 -2.31 -2.25 21.22
N GLU A 115 -1.88 -2.38 22.48
CA GLU A 115 -2.29 -1.48 23.56
C GLU A 115 -1.51 -0.17 23.51
N ASN A 116 -0.19 -0.24 23.28
CA ASN A 116 0.66 0.94 23.20
C ASN A 116 0.31 1.83 22.01
N SER A 117 -0.02 1.25 20.85
CA SER A 117 -0.50 2.02 19.69
C SER A 117 -1.83 2.69 20.00
N LYS A 118 -2.77 1.99 20.63
CA LYS A 118 -4.05 2.59 21.04
C LYS A 118 -3.84 3.77 21.99
N LYS A 119 -3.04 3.59 23.04
CA LYS A 119 -2.73 4.65 24.00
C LYS A 119 -2.10 5.87 23.33
N PHE A 120 -1.09 5.66 22.48
CA PHE A 120 -0.46 6.74 21.72
C PHE A 120 -1.47 7.51 20.87
N LEU A 121 -2.37 6.80 20.16
CA LEU A 121 -3.37 7.45 19.32
C LEU A 121 -4.43 8.18 20.13
N ASP A 122 -4.86 7.64 21.28
CA ASP A 122 -5.83 8.27 22.17
C ASP A 122 -5.27 9.58 22.77
N GLU A 123 -3.99 9.60 23.16
CA GLU A 123 -3.28 10.78 23.65
C GLU A 123 -3.11 11.87 22.58
N ASN A 124 -3.03 11.46 21.31
CA ASN A 124 -2.75 12.36 20.18
C ASN A 124 -3.91 12.52 19.19
N LYS A 125 -5.13 12.13 19.59
CA LYS A 125 -6.30 12.01 18.69
C LYS A 125 -6.68 13.29 17.95
N SER A 126 -6.38 14.47 18.49
CA SER A 126 -6.70 15.77 17.90
C SER A 126 -5.63 16.29 16.95
N ILE A 127 -4.47 15.65 16.89
CA ILE A 127 -3.31 16.14 16.15
C ILE A 127 -3.35 15.64 14.71
N SER A 128 -3.24 16.56 13.75
CA SER A 128 -3.14 16.27 12.32
C SER A 128 -1.73 16.41 11.77
N ASN A 129 -0.80 17.03 12.50
CA ASN A 129 0.56 17.25 12.03
C ASN A 129 1.42 15.97 12.11
N LEU A 130 1.82 15.42 10.97
CA LEU A 130 2.64 14.19 10.90
C LEU A 130 4.06 14.38 11.42
N ASP A 131 4.67 15.55 11.22
CA ASP A 131 6.03 15.84 11.70
C ASP A 131 6.09 15.73 13.22
N PHE A 132 5.14 16.38 13.90
CA PHE A 132 4.99 16.34 15.35
C PHE A 132 4.72 14.91 15.83
N LEU A 133 3.73 14.23 15.24
CA LEU A 133 3.37 12.86 15.61
C LEU A 133 4.53 11.89 15.45
N LYS A 134 5.33 12.04 14.39
CA LYS A 134 6.52 11.21 14.19
C LYS A 134 7.58 11.48 15.25
N LYS A 135 7.78 12.74 15.65
CA LYS A 135 8.70 13.09 16.75
C LYS A 135 8.23 12.51 18.08
N GLU A 136 6.94 12.60 18.39
CA GLU A 136 6.36 11.98 19.59
C GLU A 136 6.44 10.45 19.56
N LEU A 137 6.16 9.82 18.43
CA LEU A 137 6.29 8.37 18.28
C LEU A 137 7.75 7.93 18.45
N LYS A 138 8.70 8.72 17.94
CA LYS A 138 10.14 8.51 18.17
C LYS A 138 10.53 8.71 19.62
N ASN A 139 9.94 9.64 20.35
CA ASN A 139 10.26 9.82 21.78
C ASN A 139 9.81 8.58 22.59
N ASN A 140 8.75 7.92 22.16
CA ASN A 140 8.29 6.63 22.69
C ASN A 140 9.03 5.40 22.08
N HIS A 141 10.28 5.61 21.62
CA HIS A 141 11.03 4.79 20.64
C HIS A 141 11.06 3.28 20.88
N LEU A 142 11.27 2.87 22.14
CA LEU A 142 11.79 1.53 22.44
C LEU A 142 10.82 0.41 22.01
N GLN A 143 9.53 0.66 22.13
CA GLN A 143 8.51 -0.36 21.87
C GLN A 143 8.27 -0.54 20.36
N PHE A 144 8.13 0.57 19.63
CA PHE A 144 7.77 0.56 18.20
C PHE A 144 8.94 0.29 17.26
N SER A 145 10.15 0.77 17.60
CA SER A 145 11.28 0.78 16.67
C SER A 145 11.71 -0.61 16.22
N ASN A 146 11.80 -1.57 17.16
CA ASN A 146 12.20 -2.94 16.84
C ASN A 146 11.20 -3.61 15.90
N PHE A 147 9.91 -3.41 16.13
CA PHE A 147 8.84 -3.95 15.31
C PHE A 147 8.86 -3.37 13.90
N PHE A 148 8.90 -2.04 13.75
CA PHE A 148 8.89 -1.42 12.42
C PHE A 148 10.16 -1.69 11.63
N ARG A 149 11.32 -1.83 12.29
CA ARG A 149 12.55 -2.29 11.65
C ARG A 149 12.43 -3.72 11.15
N MET A 150 11.88 -4.63 11.97
CA MET A 150 11.66 -6.01 11.55
C MET A 150 10.71 -6.09 10.35
N LEU A 151 9.60 -5.36 10.42
CA LEU A 151 8.64 -5.25 9.32
C LEU A 151 9.31 -4.74 8.03
N TYR A 152 10.16 -3.71 8.13
CA TYR A 152 10.94 -3.22 6.99
C TYR A 152 11.84 -4.29 6.39
N GLN A 153 12.58 -5.03 7.22
CA GLN A 153 13.46 -6.11 6.75
C GLN A 153 12.67 -7.20 6.02
N ILE A 154 11.47 -7.54 6.50
CA ILE A 154 10.61 -8.52 5.83
C ILE A 154 10.18 -8.02 4.46
N LEU A 155 9.65 -6.79 4.38
CA LEU A 155 9.20 -6.20 3.12
C LEU A 155 10.35 -6.03 2.12
N LYS A 156 11.52 -5.63 2.61
CA LYS A 156 12.75 -5.53 1.82
C LYS A 156 13.18 -6.90 1.30
N TYR A 157 13.18 -7.92 2.14
CA TYR A 157 13.52 -9.30 1.75
C TYR A 157 12.59 -9.83 0.66
N ILE A 158 11.28 -9.62 0.81
CA ILE A 158 10.28 -9.98 -0.22
C ILE A 158 10.55 -9.24 -1.52
N ASN A 159 10.86 -7.94 -1.46
CA ASN A 159 11.14 -7.12 -2.65
C ASN A 159 12.41 -7.58 -3.40
N GLU A 160 13.46 -7.93 -2.67
CA GLU A 160 14.72 -8.41 -3.24
C GLU A 160 14.57 -9.78 -3.92
N HIS A 161 13.67 -10.64 -3.42
CA HIS A 161 13.44 -11.99 -3.93
C HIS A 161 12.20 -12.08 -4.82
N GLU A 162 11.60 -10.95 -5.19
CA GLU A 162 10.37 -10.88 -5.99
C GLU A 162 10.52 -11.62 -7.32
N SER A 163 11.68 -11.50 -7.99
CA SER A 163 11.95 -12.16 -9.28
C SER A 163 11.96 -13.69 -9.21
N ILE A 164 12.28 -14.26 -8.04
CA ILE A 164 12.31 -15.71 -7.81
C ILE A 164 10.90 -16.21 -7.52
N ILE A 165 10.17 -15.47 -6.67
CA ILE A 165 8.76 -15.70 -6.31
C ILE A 165 7.85 -15.57 -7.55
N HIS A 166 8.09 -14.54 -8.36
CA HIS A 166 7.37 -14.24 -9.58
C HIS A 166 7.77 -15.23 -10.67
N ASN A 167 6.88 -16.14 -11.05
CA ASN A 167 7.15 -17.17 -12.06
C ASN A 167 7.25 -16.64 -13.52
N LYS A 168 7.55 -15.35 -13.71
CA LYS A 168 7.45 -14.64 -14.98
C LYS A 168 8.37 -13.41 -15.01
N TYR A 169 8.83 -13.03 -16.20
CA TYR A 169 9.70 -11.87 -16.42
C TYR A 169 8.92 -10.54 -16.59
N CYS A 170 8.09 -10.11 -15.64
CA CYS A 170 7.34 -8.85 -15.77
C CYS A 170 7.43 -7.95 -14.54
N LYS A 171 8.34 -6.97 -14.58
CA LYS A 171 8.64 -6.05 -13.47
C LYS A 171 7.57 -4.98 -13.18
N LYS A 172 6.49 -4.87 -13.97
CA LYS A 172 5.58 -3.71 -13.92
C LYS A 172 4.34 -3.86 -13.03
N LYS A 173 3.85 -5.07 -12.79
CA LYS A 173 2.64 -5.31 -11.96
C LYS A 173 3.00 -6.21 -10.80
N LEU A 174 2.52 -5.84 -9.61
CA LEU A 174 2.70 -6.65 -8.40
C LEU A 174 2.10 -8.05 -8.61
N ASP A 175 2.92 -9.08 -8.41
CA ASP A 175 2.50 -10.47 -8.57
C ASP A 175 1.53 -10.89 -7.47
N LYS A 176 0.60 -11.80 -7.81
CA LYS A 176 -0.38 -12.30 -6.86
C LYS A 176 0.27 -13.07 -5.70
N ASN A 177 1.34 -13.83 -5.95
CA ASN A 177 2.02 -14.60 -4.90
C ASN A 177 2.76 -13.66 -3.94
N VAL A 178 3.44 -12.65 -4.49
CA VAL A 178 4.15 -11.62 -3.71
C VAL A 178 3.15 -10.84 -2.85
N LYS A 179 2.02 -10.41 -3.44
CA LYS A 179 0.93 -9.75 -2.73
C LYS A 179 0.32 -10.64 -1.64
N SER A 180 0.33 -11.97 -1.81
CA SER A 180 -0.14 -12.91 -0.78
C SER A 180 0.70 -12.80 0.49
N TYR A 181 2.03 -12.73 0.38
CA TYR A 181 2.91 -12.58 1.54
C TYR A 181 2.70 -11.25 2.26
N THR A 182 2.57 -10.16 1.53
CA THR A 182 2.36 -8.84 2.13
C THR A 182 0.96 -8.69 2.72
N ASN A 183 -0.04 -9.36 2.17
CA ASN A 183 -1.37 -9.46 2.77
C ASN A 183 -1.34 -10.23 4.09
N ILE A 184 -0.59 -11.32 4.18
CA ILE A 184 -0.40 -12.04 5.45
C ILE A 184 0.23 -11.11 6.47
N ILE A 185 1.33 -10.44 6.13
CA ILE A 185 1.99 -9.47 7.02
C ILE A 185 1.03 -8.38 7.49
N ARG A 186 0.25 -7.80 6.57
CA ARG A 186 -0.74 -6.77 6.88
C ARG A 186 -1.80 -7.27 7.86
N SER A 187 -2.19 -8.55 7.82
CA SER A 187 -3.15 -9.10 8.78
C SER A 187 -2.66 -9.10 10.24
N TYR A 188 -1.34 -9.03 10.46
CA TYR A 188 -0.75 -8.85 11.80
C TYR A 188 -0.77 -7.39 12.27
N LEU A 189 -1.04 -6.44 11.37
CA LEU A 189 -1.15 -5.01 11.68
C LEU A 189 -2.62 -4.68 11.95
N ASP A 190 -2.97 -4.51 13.22
CA ASP A 190 -4.25 -3.90 13.54
C ASP A 190 -4.26 -2.43 13.10
N THR A 191 -5.45 -1.85 13.07
CA THR A 191 -5.70 -0.51 12.56
C THR A 191 -4.89 0.58 13.27
N ASN A 192 -4.67 0.42 14.58
CA ASN A 192 -3.92 1.39 15.37
C ASN A 192 -2.43 1.29 15.02
N LEU A 193 -1.89 0.07 15.02
CA LEU A 193 -0.50 -0.19 14.65
C LEU A 193 -0.20 0.21 13.20
N LEU A 194 -1.16 0.03 12.29
CA LEU A 194 -1.07 0.48 10.90
C LEU A 194 -1.01 2.01 10.80
N THR A 195 -1.77 2.72 11.64
CA THR A 195 -1.71 4.19 11.73
C THR A 195 -0.34 4.65 12.26
N CYS A 196 0.17 4.01 13.31
CA CYS A 196 1.52 4.28 13.83
C CYS A 196 2.60 3.98 12.78
N LEU A 197 2.45 2.94 11.97
CA LEU A 197 3.37 2.65 10.86
C LEU A 197 3.38 3.76 9.82
N ALA A 198 2.19 4.24 9.41
CA ALA A 198 2.07 5.35 8.46
C ALA A 198 2.74 6.62 8.99
N ILE A 199 2.62 6.91 10.30
CA ILE A 199 3.31 8.02 10.96
C ILE A 199 4.82 7.79 10.99
N ASN A 200 5.28 6.59 11.37
CA ASN A 200 6.70 6.27 11.48
C ASN A 200 7.44 6.44 10.14
N CYS A 201 6.80 6.05 9.03
CA CYS A 201 7.36 6.12 7.69
C CYS A 201 7.18 7.49 7.00
N TYR A 202 6.62 8.49 7.69
CA TYR A 202 6.61 9.87 7.23
C TYR A 202 8.04 10.43 7.18
N CYS A 203 8.53 10.97 6.06
CA CYS A 203 9.92 11.40 5.96
C CYS A 203 10.09 12.83 6.51
N LEU A 204 10.81 12.97 7.61
CA LEU A 204 11.16 14.29 8.13
C LEU A 204 12.28 14.92 7.27
N PRO A 205 12.28 16.24 7.07
CA PRO A 205 13.36 16.93 6.34
C PRO A 205 14.75 16.64 6.91
N GLU A 206 14.87 16.54 8.24
CA GLU A 206 16.12 16.24 8.94
C GLU A 206 16.64 14.80 8.78
N GLU A 207 15.84 13.87 8.25
CA GLU A 207 16.21 12.45 8.10
C GLU A 207 16.87 12.12 6.76
N ASN A 208 17.04 13.11 5.86
CA ASN A 208 17.70 12.94 4.56
C ASN A 208 17.18 11.73 3.75
N GLY A 209 15.88 11.44 3.82
CA GLY A 209 15.25 10.37 3.05
C GLY A 209 15.47 8.94 3.59
N GLU A 210 15.93 8.76 4.84
CA GLU A 210 16.13 7.43 5.45
C GLU A 210 14.90 6.51 5.28
N TYR A 211 13.70 7.07 5.36
CA TYR A 211 12.43 6.35 5.27
C TYR A 211 11.84 6.24 3.86
N ASP A 212 12.47 6.84 2.83
CA ASP A 212 11.93 6.84 1.46
C ASP A 212 11.80 5.42 0.90
N ASN A 213 12.80 4.57 1.15
CA ASN A 213 12.74 3.17 0.75
C ASN A 213 11.60 2.43 1.44
N TYR A 214 11.36 2.72 2.72
CA TYR A 214 10.27 2.10 3.45
C TYR A 214 8.91 2.59 2.92
N LYS A 215 8.74 3.91 2.74
CA LYS A 215 7.57 4.51 2.10
C LYS A 215 7.26 3.86 0.75
N ASN A 216 8.27 3.71 -0.12
CA ASN A 216 8.11 3.08 -1.43
C ASN A 216 7.63 1.63 -1.34
N LEU A 217 8.07 0.88 -0.31
CA LEU A 217 7.58 -0.49 -0.08
C LEU A 217 6.12 -0.49 0.42
N LEU A 218 5.74 0.46 1.29
CA LEU A 218 4.34 0.61 1.74
C LEU A 218 3.42 0.89 0.54
N GLU A 219 3.85 1.78 -0.35
CA GLU A 219 3.13 2.16 -1.57
C GLU A 219 3.07 1.01 -2.58
N ARG A 220 4.18 0.31 -2.81
CA ARG A 220 4.26 -0.83 -3.74
C ARG A 220 3.34 -1.97 -3.33
N TYR A 221 3.27 -2.26 -2.03
CA TYR A 221 2.55 -3.42 -1.50
C TYR A 221 1.15 -3.10 -1.01
N GLU A 222 0.66 -1.87 -1.21
CA GLU A 222 -0.67 -1.44 -0.81
C GLU A 222 -0.91 -1.67 0.70
N LEU A 223 0.13 -1.50 1.52
CA LEU A 223 0.10 -1.95 2.92
C LEU A 223 -0.90 -1.15 3.77
N LEU A 224 -1.22 0.08 3.35
CA LEU A 224 -2.15 0.98 4.02
C LEU A 224 -3.60 0.83 3.54
N GLU A 225 -3.93 -0.22 2.77
CA GLU A 225 -5.30 -0.45 2.25
C GLU A 225 -6.38 -0.50 3.35
N HIS A 226 -6.05 -0.97 4.55
CA HIS A 226 -7.00 -1.02 5.68
C HIS A 226 -6.88 0.17 6.64
N LEU A 227 -6.16 1.23 6.27
CA LEU A 227 -6.07 2.45 7.07
C LEU A 227 -7.44 3.15 7.06
N PRO A 228 -8.13 3.31 8.19
CA PRO A 228 -9.46 3.89 8.23
C PRO A 228 -9.36 5.42 8.15
N ASN A 229 -10.53 6.06 8.09
CA ASN A 229 -10.65 7.50 7.93
C ASN A 229 -11.28 8.17 9.16
N ILE A 230 -10.78 7.85 10.34
CA ILE A 230 -11.41 8.22 11.62
C ILE A 230 -10.69 9.41 12.26
N LEU A 231 -9.35 9.37 12.27
CA LEU A 231 -8.50 10.33 12.98
C LEU A 231 -7.87 11.37 12.02
N PRO A 232 -7.61 12.61 12.48
CA PRO A 232 -6.96 13.65 11.67
C PRO A 232 -5.65 13.17 11.01
N MET A 233 -4.78 12.49 11.77
CA MET A 233 -3.50 11.97 11.30
C MET A 233 -3.59 10.95 10.14
N GLN A 234 -4.69 10.18 10.05
CA GLN A 234 -4.90 9.21 8.98
C GLN A 234 -5.12 9.92 7.64
N PHE A 235 -5.80 11.06 7.66
CA PHE A 235 -5.96 11.89 6.47
C PHE A 235 -4.68 12.59 6.04
N SER A 236 -3.90 13.07 7.00
CA SER A 236 -2.57 13.60 6.68
C SER A 236 -1.73 12.52 5.99
N SER A 237 -1.90 11.25 6.38
CA SER A 237 -1.31 10.12 5.67
C SER A 237 -1.86 9.98 4.24
N TYR A 238 -3.16 10.13 4.01
CA TYR A 238 -3.77 10.13 2.66
C TYR A 238 -3.25 11.25 1.74
N LEU A 239 -2.86 12.40 2.32
CA LEU A 239 -2.23 13.51 1.61
C LEU A 239 -0.73 13.30 1.35
N TYR A 240 -0.08 12.44 2.14
CA TYR A 240 1.36 12.21 2.07
C TYR A 240 1.77 11.01 1.18
N TYR A 241 1.05 9.89 1.29
CA TYR A 241 1.33 8.68 0.53
C TYR A 241 0.67 8.71 -0.85
N ASP A 242 1.28 8.02 -1.82
CA ASP A 242 0.69 7.77 -3.13
C ASP A 242 -0.62 6.97 -3.00
N GLN A 243 -1.56 7.20 -3.93
CA GLN A 243 -2.83 6.48 -3.97
C GLN A 243 -2.64 4.96 -3.96
N LYS A 244 -1.56 4.44 -4.56
CA LYS A 244 -1.27 3.00 -4.59
C LYS A 244 -1.12 2.40 -3.20
N ALA A 245 -0.65 3.14 -2.20
CA ALA A 245 -0.54 2.61 -0.83
C ALA A 245 -1.87 2.12 -0.26
N PHE A 246 -2.99 2.62 -0.78
CA PHE A 246 -4.33 2.36 -0.25
C PHE A 246 -5.11 1.29 -1.03
N GLY A 247 -4.54 0.70 -2.08
CA GLY A 247 -5.16 -0.43 -2.80
C GLY A 247 -6.64 -0.22 -3.13
N ASP A 248 -7.49 -1.17 -2.70
CA ASP A 248 -8.94 -1.14 -2.90
C ASP A 248 -9.75 -0.56 -1.73
N SER A 249 -9.09 0.16 -0.82
CA SER A 249 -9.67 0.72 0.41
C SER A 249 -11.01 1.42 0.19
N THR A 250 -12.04 0.96 0.88
CA THR A 250 -13.37 1.59 0.89
C THR A 250 -13.34 2.98 1.51
N TRP A 251 -12.52 3.16 2.54
CA TRP A 251 -12.30 4.44 3.22
C TRP A 251 -11.67 5.46 2.27
N PHE A 252 -10.61 5.07 1.58
CA PHE A 252 -9.93 5.95 0.63
C PHE A 252 -10.78 6.25 -0.61
N LYS A 253 -11.61 5.30 -1.08
CA LYS A 253 -12.53 5.50 -2.23
C LYS A 253 -13.45 6.70 -2.03
N ASN A 254 -13.94 6.93 -0.81
CA ASN A 254 -14.78 8.09 -0.48
C ASN A 254 -13.99 9.42 -0.50
N PHE A 255 -12.70 9.38 -0.16
CA PHE A 255 -11.82 10.55 -0.15
C PHE A 255 -11.22 10.89 -1.52
N ASN A 256 -11.06 9.87 -2.38
CA ASN A 256 -10.37 10.00 -3.66
C ASN A 256 -10.90 11.12 -4.60
N PRO A 257 -12.23 11.39 -4.69
CA PRO A 257 -12.75 12.45 -5.57
C PRO A 257 -12.22 13.85 -5.24
N ILE A 258 -11.99 14.13 -3.96
CA ILE A 258 -11.50 15.44 -3.47
C ILE A 258 -9.98 15.46 -3.27
N ARG A 259 -9.34 14.28 -3.18
CA ARG A 259 -7.92 14.15 -2.86
C ARG A 259 -7.01 14.98 -3.76
N TYR A 260 -7.21 14.94 -5.08
CA TYR A 260 -6.31 15.62 -6.02
C TYR A 260 -6.21 17.13 -5.69
N LYS A 261 -7.35 17.79 -5.47
CA LYS A 261 -7.40 19.22 -5.09
C LYS A 261 -6.75 19.46 -3.73
N LEU A 262 -6.95 18.58 -2.75
CA LEU A 262 -6.36 18.71 -1.42
C LEU A 262 -4.83 18.49 -1.44
N VAL A 263 -4.34 17.54 -2.24
CA VAL A 263 -2.91 17.29 -2.44
C VAL A 263 -2.25 18.47 -3.15
N GLU A 264 -2.88 19.02 -4.17
CA GLU A 264 -2.43 20.26 -4.83
C GLU A 264 -2.27 21.40 -3.81
N ILE A 265 -3.31 21.68 -3.02
CA ILE A 265 -3.27 22.71 -1.97
C ILE A 265 -2.17 22.43 -0.95
N SER A 266 -2.03 21.18 -0.54
CA SER A 266 -0.97 20.74 0.37
C SER A 266 0.42 21.05 -0.17
N HIS A 267 0.66 20.82 -1.47
CA HIS A 267 1.93 21.11 -2.12
C HIS A 267 2.16 22.63 -2.30
N GLU A 268 1.17 23.37 -2.78
CA GLU A 268 1.24 24.83 -2.95
C GLU A 268 1.59 25.56 -1.65
N ASN A 269 1.12 25.01 -0.53
CA ASN A 269 1.24 25.64 0.79
C ASN A 269 2.30 25.00 1.70
N ASN A 270 3.03 24.00 1.19
CA ASN A 270 4.02 23.23 1.95
C ASN A 270 3.50 22.78 3.34
N THR A 271 2.27 22.25 3.38
CA THR A 271 1.64 21.78 4.63
C THR A 271 0.97 20.44 4.40
N LYS A 272 1.17 19.52 5.34
CA LYS A 272 0.50 18.20 5.37
C LYS A 272 -0.57 18.12 6.45
N ASP A 273 -0.82 19.22 7.16
CA ASP A 273 -1.87 19.31 8.17
C ASP A 273 -3.25 19.31 7.52
N PHE A 274 -4.07 18.30 7.82
CA PHE A 274 -5.40 18.19 7.23
C PHE A 274 -6.28 19.40 7.50
N CYS A 275 -6.30 19.94 8.73
CA CYS A 275 -7.18 21.05 9.08
C CYS A 275 -6.81 22.32 8.29
N GLU A 276 -5.51 22.60 8.18
CA GLU A 276 -5.00 23.70 7.37
C GLU A 276 -5.34 23.53 5.88
N VAL A 277 -5.07 22.34 5.31
CA VAL A 277 -5.39 22.03 3.91
C VAL A 277 -6.89 22.15 3.65
N PHE A 278 -7.73 21.69 4.57
CA PHE A 278 -9.19 21.75 4.46
C PHE A 278 -9.71 23.18 4.48
N LEU A 279 -9.23 24.02 5.40
CA LEU A 279 -9.65 25.44 5.42
C LEU A 279 -9.12 26.20 4.21
N LYS A 280 -7.90 25.90 3.75
CA LYS A 280 -7.37 26.45 2.50
C LYS A 280 -8.19 26.04 1.29
N PHE A 281 -8.67 24.80 1.27
CA PHE A 281 -9.63 24.35 0.26
C PHE A 281 -10.93 25.14 0.33
N LEU A 282 -11.49 25.32 1.52
CA LEU A 282 -12.70 26.12 1.69
C LEU A 282 -12.49 27.59 1.31
N SER A 283 -11.29 28.14 1.42
CA SER A 283 -11.01 29.51 0.98
C SER A 283 -10.98 29.70 -0.55
N LYS A 284 -10.94 28.62 -1.34
CA LYS A 284 -11.01 28.71 -2.81
C LYS A 284 -12.39 29.22 -3.25
N ASN A 285 -12.49 29.69 -4.49
CA ASN A 285 -13.76 30.18 -5.08
C ASN A 285 -14.46 31.28 -4.25
N ASN A 286 -13.71 32.29 -3.81
CA ASN A 286 -14.16 33.39 -2.94
C ASN A 286 -14.54 32.98 -1.51
N GLY A 287 -14.26 31.73 -1.11
CA GLY A 287 -14.46 31.30 0.26
C GLY A 287 -15.91 31.06 0.66
N LYS A 288 -16.87 31.25 -0.25
CA LYS A 288 -18.30 31.25 0.08
C LYS A 288 -18.93 29.89 -0.22
N TRP A 289 -19.46 29.26 0.81
CA TRP A 289 -20.15 27.98 0.74
C TRP A 289 -21.55 28.17 1.30
N LYS A 290 -22.57 27.79 0.53
CA LYS A 290 -23.96 27.94 0.95
C LYS A 290 -24.61 26.57 1.03
N ASN A 291 -25.14 26.25 2.20
CA ASN A 291 -26.16 25.22 2.39
C ASN A 291 -27.54 25.91 2.44
N GLU A 292 -28.64 25.15 2.33
CA GLU A 292 -30.01 25.67 2.35
C GLU A 292 -30.28 26.64 3.52
N LYS A 293 -29.62 26.40 4.66
CA LYS A 293 -29.82 27.15 5.90
C LYS A 293 -28.67 28.06 6.30
N VAL A 294 -27.45 27.86 5.81
CA VAL A 294 -26.26 28.52 6.39
C VAL A 294 -25.28 28.94 5.31
N LEU A 295 -24.72 30.14 5.45
CA LEU A 295 -23.64 30.66 4.63
C LEU A 295 -22.33 30.56 5.42
N LEU A 296 -21.33 29.94 4.84
CA LEU A 296 -19.98 29.81 5.39
C LEU A 296 -19.02 30.60 4.49
N GLU A 297 -18.24 31.49 5.09
CA GLU A 297 -17.23 32.30 4.42
C GLU A 297 -15.85 32.03 5.03
N VAL A 298 -14.88 31.63 4.20
CA VAL A 298 -13.49 31.41 4.63
C VAL A 298 -12.57 32.37 3.90
N CYS A 299 -11.89 33.23 4.66
CA CYS A 299 -10.91 34.18 4.16
C CYS A 299 -9.52 33.90 4.73
N ILE A 300 -8.50 33.96 3.88
CA ILE A 300 -7.11 33.86 4.29
C ILE A 300 -6.47 35.24 4.22
N ASN A 301 -6.02 35.75 5.35
CA ASN A 301 -5.24 36.97 5.39
C ASN A 301 -3.76 36.63 5.10
N GLN A 302 -3.32 36.87 3.87
CA GLN A 302 -1.97 36.54 3.41
C GLN A 302 -0.87 37.26 4.20
N THR A 303 -1.13 38.48 4.70
CA THR A 303 -0.14 39.28 5.43
C THR A 303 0.13 38.74 6.83
N THR A 304 -0.91 38.21 7.48
CA THR A 304 -0.84 37.78 8.89
C THR A 304 -0.81 36.26 9.05
N GLY A 305 -1.16 35.52 7.99
CA GLY A 305 -1.34 34.08 8.03
C GLY A 305 -2.59 33.63 8.80
N PHE A 306 -3.48 34.55 9.19
CA PHE A 306 -4.74 34.20 9.84
C PHE A 306 -5.74 33.61 8.84
N LEU A 307 -6.46 32.58 9.30
CA LEU A 307 -7.60 31.99 8.62
C LEU A 307 -8.86 32.45 9.36
N ASP A 308 -9.67 33.27 8.71
CA ASP A 308 -10.95 33.74 9.22
C ASP A 308 -12.06 32.86 8.65
N LEU A 309 -12.88 32.27 9.52
CA LEU A 309 -14.07 31.49 9.20
C LEU A 309 -15.28 32.21 9.79
N SER A 310 -16.19 32.68 8.94
CA SER A 310 -17.48 33.22 9.33
C SER A 310 -18.59 32.25 8.95
N ILE A 311 -19.56 32.06 9.83
CA ILE A 311 -20.73 31.21 9.62
C ILE A 311 -21.94 32.05 9.95
N SER A 312 -22.79 32.31 8.96
CA SER A 312 -23.95 33.20 9.08
C SER A 312 -25.25 32.56 8.59
N GLY A 313 -26.38 33.13 9.01
CA GLY A 313 -27.72 32.68 8.65
C GLY A 313 -28.21 31.49 9.48
N ILE A 314 -27.60 31.24 10.64
CA ILE A 314 -28.01 30.13 11.52
C ILE A 314 -29.41 30.41 12.07
N ASP A 315 -30.41 29.68 11.56
CA ASP A 315 -31.80 29.74 12.05
C ASP A 315 -31.94 28.93 13.34
N ASN A 316 -31.41 29.49 14.43
CA ASN A 316 -31.52 28.95 15.77
C ASN A 316 -31.54 30.11 16.76
N GLU A 317 -32.67 30.32 17.43
CA GLU A 317 -32.84 31.42 18.41
C GLU A 317 -31.76 31.45 19.49
N GLU A 318 -31.12 30.31 19.75
CA GLU A 318 -30.09 30.22 20.75
C GLU A 318 -28.67 30.51 20.20
N ILE A 319 -28.41 30.42 18.90
CA ILE A 319 -27.06 30.61 18.33
C ILE A 319 -26.99 32.01 17.68
N PRO A 320 -25.92 32.80 17.91
CA PRO A 320 -25.74 34.07 17.19
C PRO A 320 -25.92 33.91 15.68
N GLU A 321 -26.60 34.86 15.05
CA GLU A 321 -26.83 34.87 13.59
C GLU A 321 -25.53 34.78 12.78
N GLU A 322 -24.42 35.25 13.36
CA GLU A 322 -23.08 35.18 12.79
C GLU A 322 -22.06 34.70 13.84
N LEU A 323 -21.31 33.64 13.51
CA LEU A 323 -20.18 33.14 14.28
C LEU A 323 -18.88 33.40 13.54
N LYS A 324 -17.92 34.05 14.21
CA LYS A 324 -16.59 34.35 13.64
C LYS A 324 -15.50 33.62 14.41
N PHE A 325 -14.70 32.85 13.68
CA PHE A 325 -13.53 32.15 14.19
C PHE A 325 -12.29 32.67 13.46
N ARG A 326 -11.25 33.01 14.21
CA ARG A 326 -9.94 33.35 13.66
C ARG A 326 -8.93 32.32 14.10
N MET A 327 -8.28 31.68 13.16
CA MET A 327 -7.31 30.63 13.41
C MET A 327 -5.91 31.07 12.99
N LYS A 328 -4.90 30.67 13.76
CA LYS A 328 -3.50 30.92 13.45
C LYS A 328 -2.71 29.63 13.59
N LYS A 329 -1.76 29.43 12.67
CA LYS A 329 -0.73 28.41 12.83
C LYS A 329 0.40 29.00 13.67
N TYR A 330 0.73 28.35 14.79
CA TYR A 330 1.88 28.74 15.60
C TYR A 330 3.10 27.90 15.20
N ASN A 331 4.27 28.55 15.09
CA ASN A 331 5.50 27.87 14.67
C ASN A 331 5.94 26.76 15.64
N SER A 332 5.60 26.88 16.92
CA SER A 332 6.02 25.95 17.98
C SER A 332 5.27 24.62 17.94
N THR A 333 3.95 24.65 17.72
CA THR A 333 3.10 23.45 17.69
C THR A 333 2.83 22.97 16.26
N GLN A 334 3.02 23.84 15.27
CA GLN A 334 2.60 23.67 13.88
C GLN A 334 1.13 23.23 13.68
N ASN A 335 0.33 23.29 14.74
CA ASN A 335 -1.09 23.03 14.71
C ASN A 335 -1.83 24.34 14.49
N LEU A 336 -2.99 24.23 13.84
CA LEU A 336 -3.94 25.32 13.77
C LEU A 336 -4.57 25.50 15.16
N THR A 337 -4.46 26.68 15.74
CA THR A 337 -5.15 27.00 17.00
C THR A 337 -6.11 28.17 16.76
N LEU A 338 -7.19 28.18 17.55
CA LEU A 338 -8.15 29.26 17.55
C LEU A 338 -7.56 30.44 18.33
N SER A 339 -7.43 31.58 17.66
CA SER A 339 -6.92 32.84 18.21
C SER A 339 -8.02 33.84 18.55
N ASN A 340 -9.18 33.70 17.91
CA ASN A 340 -10.40 34.43 18.28
C ASN A 340 -11.60 33.53 18.01
N TYR A 341 -12.62 33.67 18.84
CA TYR A 341 -13.84 32.89 18.78
C TYR A 341 -14.97 33.66 19.47
N PRO A 342 -16.25 33.30 19.22
CA PRO A 342 -17.39 34.13 19.58
C PRO A 342 -17.52 34.42 21.09
N PHE A 343 -17.01 33.53 21.94
CA PHE A 343 -17.12 33.63 23.39
C PHE A 343 -15.80 33.25 24.06
N ASN A 344 -15.01 34.22 24.52
CA ASN A 344 -13.77 33.96 25.26
C ASN A 344 -14.08 33.37 26.65
N ALA A 345 -13.77 32.09 26.84
CA ALA A 345 -13.72 31.48 28.16
C ALA A 345 -12.26 31.51 28.65
N SER A 346 -12.02 32.06 29.83
CA SER A 346 -10.68 32.12 30.47
C SER A 346 -10.25 30.80 31.12
N CYS A 347 -11.07 29.75 31.03
CA CYS A 347 -10.77 28.46 31.62
C CYS A 347 -10.11 27.53 30.59
N ASP A 348 -8.94 27.00 30.95
CA ASP A 348 -8.13 26.13 30.08
C ASP A 348 -8.86 24.84 29.65
N GLU A 349 -9.82 24.37 30.46
CA GLU A 349 -10.66 23.21 30.11
C GLU A 349 -11.62 23.49 28.94
N PHE A 350 -11.87 24.77 28.63
CA PHE A 350 -12.86 25.22 27.64
C PHE A 350 -12.24 26.05 26.52
N GLN A 351 -10.99 25.76 26.19
CA GLN A 351 -10.38 26.24 24.96
C GLN A 351 -11.17 25.65 23.78
N PRO A 352 -11.73 26.47 22.89
CA PRO A 352 -12.41 25.95 21.73
C PRO A 352 -11.41 25.19 20.88
N THR A 353 -11.87 24.09 20.32
CA THR A 353 -11.00 23.17 19.59
C THR A 353 -11.49 23.02 18.17
N ILE A 354 -10.53 23.04 17.25
CA ILE A 354 -10.73 22.58 15.89
C ILE A 354 -10.08 21.21 15.79
N TYR A 355 -10.88 20.20 15.51
CA TYR A 355 -10.40 18.84 15.36
C TYR A 355 -11.22 18.12 14.31
N LYS A 356 -10.83 16.90 14.01
CA LYS A 356 -11.52 16.07 13.05
C LYS A 356 -12.31 14.97 13.73
N ASP A 357 -13.50 14.68 13.23
CA ASP A 357 -14.27 13.50 13.59
C ASP A 357 -14.79 12.79 12.34
N GLY A 358 -14.22 11.62 12.02
CA GLY A 358 -14.50 10.91 10.78
C GLY A 358 -14.12 11.76 9.56
N ASN A 359 -15.05 11.97 8.62
CA ASN A 359 -14.83 12.84 7.45
C ASN A 359 -15.14 14.31 7.72
N LYS A 360 -15.46 14.69 8.97
CA LYS A 360 -15.93 16.04 9.30
C LYS A 360 -14.84 16.85 10.00
N LEU A 361 -14.69 18.12 9.63
CA LEU A 361 -13.98 19.11 10.44
C LEU A 361 -14.94 19.62 11.50
N LYS A 362 -14.67 19.33 12.77
CA LYS A 362 -15.47 19.79 13.91
C LYS A 362 -14.83 21.01 14.57
N LEU A 363 -15.60 22.07 14.72
CA LEU A 363 -15.30 23.19 15.60
C LEU A 363 -16.17 23.07 16.83
N SER A 364 -15.54 23.08 18.01
CA SER A 364 -16.24 23.01 19.29
C SER A 364 -15.96 24.27 20.07
N TYR A 365 -17.00 24.92 20.57
CA TYR A 365 -16.86 26.11 21.40
C TYR A 365 -17.91 26.14 22.52
N LEU A 366 -17.58 26.83 23.60
CA LEU A 366 -18.49 27.04 24.71
C LEU A 366 -19.39 28.23 24.39
N LYS A 367 -20.70 28.05 24.54
CA LYS A 367 -21.70 29.09 24.39
C LYS A 367 -22.36 29.37 25.75
N PRO A 368 -22.18 30.57 26.33
CA PRO A 368 -22.88 30.93 27.56
C PRO A 368 -24.39 31.02 27.32
N ASN A 369 -25.16 30.67 28.35
CA ASN A 369 -26.59 30.92 28.43
C ASN A 369 -26.85 32.41 28.67
N SER A 370 -28.11 32.84 28.62
CA SER A 370 -28.48 34.25 28.81
C SER A 370 -27.98 34.84 30.14
N SER A 371 -27.92 34.04 31.20
CA SER A 371 -27.41 34.46 32.52
C SER A 371 -25.89 34.40 32.65
N HIS A 372 -25.15 33.97 31.62
CA HIS A 372 -23.71 33.76 31.62
C HIS A 372 -23.20 32.83 32.75
N SER A 373 -24.09 32.09 33.39
CA SER A 373 -23.79 31.21 34.51
C SER A 373 -23.61 29.76 34.08
N ILE A 374 -24.13 29.40 32.90
CA ILE A 374 -24.04 28.06 32.34
C ILE A 374 -23.57 28.16 30.89
N GLY A 375 -22.56 27.39 30.50
CA GLY A 375 -22.13 27.23 29.11
C GLY A 375 -22.60 25.91 28.53
N TYR A 376 -22.99 25.90 27.26
CA TYR A 376 -23.26 24.70 26.48
C TYR A 376 -22.15 24.49 25.46
N GLU A 377 -21.69 23.26 25.30
CA GLU A 377 -20.74 22.92 24.24
C GLU A 377 -21.49 22.76 22.92
N VAL A 378 -21.16 23.62 21.95
CA VAL A 378 -21.71 23.59 20.59
C VAL A 378 -20.67 23.03 19.64
N HIS A 379 -21.08 22.05 18.83
CA HIS A 379 -20.25 21.48 17.77
C HIS A 379 -20.78 21.88 16.39
N ILE A 380 -19.90 22.42 15.57
CA ILE A 380 -20.12 22.67 14.15
C ILE A 380 -19.31 21.65 13.38
N ALA A 381 -19.96 20.80 12.58
CA ALA A 381 -19.28 19.78 11.79
C ALA A 381 -19.40 20.10 10.29
N LEU A 382 -18.26 20.21 9.61
CA LEU A 382 -18.16 20.50 8.17
C LEU A 382 -17.73 19.24 7.41
N LEU A 383 -18.55 18.75 6.50
CA LEU A 383 -18.30 17.55 5.70
C LEU A 383 -18.18 17.89 4.21
N MET A 384 -17.04 17.60 3.59
CA MET A 384 -16.89 17.73 2.14
C MET A 384 -17.40 16.46 1.46
N LEU A 385 -18.49 16.59 0.69
CA LEU A 385 -19.07 15.50 -0.08
C LEU A 385 -18.43 15.39 -1.48
N SER A 386 -18.13 16.54 -2.08
CA SER A 386 -17.47 16.64 -3.37
C SER A 386 -16.68 17.95 -3.44
N THR A 387 -16.13 18.29 -4.62
CA THR A 387 -15.34 19.50 -4.74
C THR A 387 -16.14 20.79 -4.64
N ASP A 388 -17.46 20.70 -4.77
CA ASP A 388 -18.38 21.83 -4.81
C ASP A 388 -19.57 21.64 -3.86
N GLN A 389 -19.56 20.57 -3.04
CA GLN A 389 -20.61 20.28 -2.06
C GLN A 389 -20.03 20.15 -0.66
N LEU A 390 -20.56 20.97 0.25
CA LEU A 390 -20.24 21.00 1.67
C LEU A 390 -21.54 20.79 2.46
N GLU A 391 -21.56 19.77 3.30
CA GLU A 391 -22.60 19.55 4.29
C GLU A 391 -22.16 20.14 5.63
N MET A 392 -23.09 20.79 6.33
CA MET A 392 -22.83 21.45 7.61
C MET A 392 -23.87 20.97 8.62
N GLU A 393 -23.40 20.48 9.75
CA GLU A 393 -24.23 20.03 10.87
C GLU A 393 -23.94 20.85 12.13
N PHE A 394 -25.00 21.22 12.84
CA PHE A 394 -24.92 21.90 14.13
C PHE A 394 -25.49 20.98 15.19
N ASN A 395 -24.65 20.59 16.14
CA ASN A 395 -25.06 19.75 17.26
C ASN A 395 -24.81 20.52 18.56
N ASN A 396 -25.89 20.89 19.24
CA ASN A 396 -25.81 21.38 20.61
C ASN A 396 -25.74 20.17 21.55
N THR A 397 -24.70 20.08 22.38
CA THR A 397 -24.63 18.99 23.35
C THR A 397 -25.57 19.29 24.53
N SER A 398 -26.12 18.25 25.13
CA SER A 398 -26.84 18.38 26.41
C SER A 398 -25.90 18.65 27.60
N LYS A 399 -24.59 18.82 27.36
CA LYS A 399 -23.61 19.06 28.41
C LYS A 399 -23.63 20.54 28.77
N SER A 400 -24.01 20.80 30.03
CA SER A 400 -24.00 22.12 30.64
C SER A 400 -22.81 22.24 31.59
N TYR A 401 -22.14 23.38 31.57
CA TYR A 401 -21.00 23.68 32.42
C TYR A 401 -21.27 24.93 33.24
N CYS A 402 -21.00 24.92 34.54
CA CYS A 402 -21.07 26.16 35.32
C CYS A 402 -19.92 27.08 34.91
N ILE A 403 -20.26 28.28 34.44
CA ILE A 403 -19.30 29.36 34.23
C ILE A 403 -19.24 30.12 35.54
N LEU A 404 -18.14 29.98 36.28
CA LEU A 404 -17.93 30.76 37.48
C LEU A 404 -17.77 32.24 37.07
N PRO A 405 -18.55 33.17 37.66
CA PRO A 405 -18.37 34.59 37.39
C PRO A 405 -16.98 35.00 37.88
N PHE A 406 -16.19 35.62 36.99
CA PHE A 406 -14.93 36.28 37.33
C PHE A 406 -15.19 37.64 37.99
#